data_AF-A0A764VGA0-F1
#
_entry.id   AF-A0A764VGA0-F1
#
_cell.length_a   1.000
_cell.length_b   1.000
_cell.length_c   1.000
_cell.angle_alpha   90.00
_cell.angle_beta   90.00
_cell.angle_gamma   90.00
#
_symmetry.space_group_name_H-M   'P 1'
#
loop_
_entity.id
_entity.type
_entity.pdbx_description
1 polymer ?
#
loop_
_entity_poly.entity_id
_entity_poly.type
_entity_poly.pdbx_seq_one_letter_code
_entity_poly.pdbx_strand_id
1 'polypeptide(L)'
;MSVNAIEPADAQPVAQTQNSELIYRLEDRPPLPQTLFAACQHLLAMFVAVITPALLICQALGLPAQDTQHIISMSLFASGVASIIQIKAWGPVGSGLLSIQGTSFNFVAPLIMGGTALKTGGADVPTMMAALFGTLMLASCTEMVLSRILHLARRIITPLVSGVVVMIIGLSLIQVGLTSIGGGYAAMSDNTFGAPKNLLLAGVVLAIIILLNRQRNPYLRVASLVIAMAAGYLLAWFMGMLPENNAPVSQDILMVPTPLYYGLGIDWNLLLPL
;
A
#
# COMPACT_ATOMS: atom_id res chain seq x y z
N MET A 1 -24.85 -41.35 -55.70
CA MET A 1 -24.30 -40.04 -55.33
C MET A 1 -25.43 -39.28 -54.66
N SER A 2 -25.37 -38.75 -53.44
CA SER A 2 -24.37 -38.77 -52.38
C SER A 2 -25.08 -38.15 -51.16
N VAL A 3 -25.19 -38.95 -50.10
CA VAL A 3 -24.97 -38.60 -48.68
C VAL A 3 -25.87 -37.53 -48.03
N ASN A 4 -26.83 -38.01 -47.23
CA ASN A 4 -27.33 -37.36 -46.01
C ASN A 4 -26.16 -37.04 -45.07
N ALA A 5 -25.97 -35.77 -44.71
CA ALA A 5 -25.15 -35.39 -43.57
C ALA A 5 -26.07 -34.96 -42.42
N ILE A 6 -26.26 -35.89 -41.50
CA ILE A 6 -26.82 -35.67 -40.17
C ILE A 6 -25.77 -34.87 -39.40
N GLU A 7 -26.07 -33.63 -38.99
CA GLU A 7 -25.28 -32.93 -37.97
C GLU A 7 -25.36 -33.73 -36.66
N PRO A 8 -24.24 -34.19 -36.08
CA PRO A 8 -24.28 -34.78 -34.76
C PRO A 8 -24.42 -33.65 -33.73
N ALA A 9 -25.53 -33.69 -33.00
CA ALA A 9 -25.72 -33.00 -31.74
C ALA A 9 -24.76 -33.60 -30.69
N ASP A 10 -23.54 -33.07 -30.59
CA ASP A 10 -22.62 -33.29 -29.46
C ASP A 10 -21.45 -32.28 -29.53
N ALA A 11 -21.76 -31.00 -29.37
CA ALA A 11 -20.75 -30.00 -29.01
C ALA A 11 -20.66 -29.96 -27.48
N GLN A 12 -19.91 -30.90 -26.89
CA GLN A 12 -19.45 -30.73 -25.51
C GLN A 12 -18.66 -29.41 -25.42
N PRO A 13 -18.96 -28.51 -24.48
CA PRO A 13 -18.07 -27.39 -24.24
C PRO A 13 -16.77 -28.01 -23.71
N VAL A 14 -15.71 -27.92 -24.54
CA VAL A 14 -14.35 -28.23 -24.12
C VAL A 14 -14.04 -27.27 -22.97
N ALA A 15 -14.23 -27.74 -21.74
CA ALA A 15 -13.78 -27.06 -20.55
C ALA A 15 -12.26 -26.95 -20.69
N GLN A 16 -11.78 -25.78 -21.10
CA GLN A 16 -10.38 -25.44 -21.00
C GLN A 16 -10.02 -25.57 -19.52
N THR A 17 -9.40 -26.69 -19.14
CA THR A 17 -8.71 -26.82 -17.87
C THR A 17 -7.53 -25.88 -17.94
N GLN A 18 -7.77 -24.60 -17.65
CA GLN A 18 -6.72 -23.67 -17.29
C GLN A 18 -6.04 -24.30 -16.07
N ASN A 19 -4.82 -24.80 -16.26
CA ASN A 19 -3.93 -25.16 -15.16
C ASN A 19 -3.73 -23.89 -14.35
N SER A 20 -4.54 -23.71 -13.31
CA SER A 20 -4.44 -22.56 -12.43
C SER A 20 -3.09 -22.63 -11.71
N GLU A 21 -2.28 -21.60 -11.85
CA GLU A 21 -1.03 -21.45 -11.07
C GLU A 21 -1.30 -21.18 -9.57
N LEU A 22 -2.58 -21.05 -9.18
CA LEU A 22 -2.96 -20.80 -7.80
C LEU A 22 -2.70 -22.04 -6.94
N ILE A 23 -1.91 -21.86 -5.89
CA ILE A 23 -1.69 -22.87 -4.85
C ILE A 23 -3.00 -23.11 -4.06
N TYR A 24 -3.79 -22.05 -3.86
CA TYR A 24 -5.09 -22.07 -3.19
C TYR A 24 -6.10 -21.22 -3.95
N ARG A 25 -7.34 -21.71 -4.07
CA ARG A 25 -8.50 -20.96 -4.58
C ARG A 25 -9.07 -20.04 -3.50
N LEU A 26 -9.94 -19.12 -3.92
CA LEU A 26 -10.52 -18.08 -3.06
C LEU A 26 -11.22 -18.62 -1.80
N GLU A 27 -11.96 -19.72 -1.94
CA GLU A 27 -12.75 -20.33 -0.86
C GLU A 27 -12.02 -21.48 -0.14
N ASP A 28 -10.77 -21.77 -0.52
CA ASP A 28 -10.00 -22.84 0.09
C ASP A 28 -9.64 -22.48 1.54
N ARG A 29 -9.67 -23.47 2.42
CA ARG A 29 -9.33 -23.33 3.84
C ARG A 29 -8.03 -24.07 4.16
N PRO A 30 -6.86 -23.47 3.87
CA PRO A 30 -5.58 -24.11 4.16
C PRO A 30 -5.40 -24.34 5.67
N PRO A 31 -4.50 -25.28 6.07
CA PRO A 31 -4.15 -25.49 7.47
C PRO A 31 -3.74 -24.17 8.16
N LEU A 32 -4.11 -24.01 9.43
CA LEU A 32 -3.84 -22.78 10.19
C LEU A 32 -2.37 -22.31 10.12
N PRO A 33 -1.34 -23.17 10.20
CA PRO A 33 0.04 -22.72 10.12
C PRO A 33 0.39 -22.04 8.79
N GLN A 34 -0.15 -22.57 7.69
CA GLN A 34 0.10 -22.02 6.35
C GLN A 34 -0.67 -20.72 6.15
N THR A 35 -1.90 -20.65 6.65
CA THR A 35 -2.71 -19.44 6.65
C THR A 35 -2.03 -18.31 7.42
N LEU A 36 -1.55 -18.60 8.64
CA LEU A 36 -0.89 -17.61 9.48
C LEU A 36 0.43 -17.13 8.87
N PHE A 37 1.19 -18.04 8.27
CA PHE A 37 2.42 -17.71 7.56
C PHE A 37 2.16 -16.80 6.35
N ALA A 38 1.16 -17.15 5.52
CA ALA A 38 0.76 -16.34 4.37
C ALA A 38 0.21 -14.97 4.80
N ALA A 39 -0.59 -14.92 5.86
CA ALA A 39 -1.08 -13.66 6.42
C ALA A 39 0.06 -12.76 6.91
N CYS A 40 1.05 -13.33 7.60
CA CYS A 40 2.24 -12.61 8.04
C CYS A 40 3.06 -12.07 6.86
N GLN A 41 3.22 -12.87 5.80
CA GLN A 41 3.87 -12.42 4.57
C GLN A 41 3.15 -11.26 3.90
N HIS A 42 1.82 -11.37 3.74
CA HIS A 42 1.01 -10.30 3.18
C HIS A 42 1.11 -9.03 4.01
N LEU A 43 1.02 -9.15 5.34
CA LEU A 43 1.18 -8.03 6.27
C LEU A 43 2.55 -7.35 6.08
N LEU A 44 3.63 -8.13 6.06
CA LEU A 44 4.98 -7.59 5.89
C LEU A 44 5.19 -6.96 4.50
N ALA A 45 4.58 -7.52 3.46
CA ALA A 45 4.62 -6.98 2.11
C ALA A 45 3.89 -5.65 1.97
N MET A 46 2.71 -5.52 2.58
CA MET A 46 1.92 -4.29 2.53
C MET A 46 2.43 -3.23 3.50
N PHE A 47 3.14 -3.61 4.57
CA PHE A 47 3.56 -2.72 5.66
C PHE A 47 4.25 -1.45 5.14
N VAL A 48 5.29 -1.62 4.31
CA VAL A 48 6.03 -0.48 3.74
C VAL A 48 5.12 0.36 2.84
N ALA A 49 4.32 -0.27 1.99
CA ALA A 49 3.42 0.42 1.07
C ALA A 49 2.35 1.27 1.79
N VAL A 50 1.90 0.84 2.97
CA VAL A 50 0.90 1.56 3.79
C VAL A 50 1.51 2.71 4.60
N ILE A 51 2.74 2.55 5.07
CA ILE A 51 3.37 3.51 5.98
C ILE A 51 4.10 4.61 5.21
N THR A 52 4.72 4.27 4.06
CA THR A 52 5.54 5.22 3.31
C THR A 52 4.79 6.49 2.89
N PRO A 53 3.57 6.43 2.30
CA PRO A 53 2.80 7.65 1.99
C PRO A 53 2.55 8.54 3.20
N ALA A 54 2.13 7.94 4.33
CA ALA A 54 1.88 8.66 5.56
C ALA A 54 3.15 9.37 6.06
N LEU A 55 4.29 8.66 6.09
CA LEU A 55 5.58 9.23 6.45
C LEU A 55 6.00 10.38 5.54
N LEU A 56 5.87 10.21 4.22
CA LEU A 56 6.21 11.24 3.24
C LEU A 56 5.41 12.53 3.47
N ILE A 57 4.09 12.39 3.68
CA ILE A 57 3.20 13.53 3.94
C ILE A 57 3.57 14.19 5.27
N CYS A 58 3.71 13.42 6.35
CA CYS A 58 4.03 13.95 7.68
C CYS A 58 5.37 14.69 7.69
N GLN A 59 6.41 14.12 7.07
CA GLN A 59 7.73 14.71 6.99
C GLN A 59 7.74 15.98 6.13
N ALA A 60 7.09 15.96 4.97
CA ALA A 60 7.01 17.11 4.08
C ALA A 60 6.25 18.29 4.72
N LEU A 61 5.21 18.00 5.51
CA LEU A 61 4.46 19.02 6.24
C LEU A 61 5.13 19.43 7.57
N GLY A 62 6.16 18.70 8.00
CA GLY A 62 6.91 18.96 9.24
C GLY A 62 6.08 18.70 10.50
N LEU A 63 5.31 17.61 10.52
CA LEU A 63 4.50 17.23 11.67
C LEU A 63 5.38 16.74 12.84
N PRO A 64 4.94 16.95 14.09
CA PRO A 64 5.58 16.34 15.27
C PRO A 64 5.69 14.82 15.19
N ALA A 65 6.68 14.25 15.88
CA ALA A 65 6.89 12.80 15.91
C ALA A 65 5.67 12.04 16.47
N GLN A 66 5.01 12.61 17.49
CA GLN A 66 3.81 12.02 18.11
C GLN A 66 2.64 11.93 17.11
N ASP A 67 2.40 13.01 16.35
CA ASP A 67 1.38 13.03 15.29
C ASP A 67 1.71 12.04 14.17
N THR A 68 2.98 11.97 13.78
CA THR A 68 3.45 11.04 12.76
C THR A 68 3.20 9.58 13.19
N GLN A 69 3.55 9.24 14.43
CA GLN A 69 3.26 7.91 15.00
C GLN A 69 1.76 7.63 15.06
N HIS A 70 0.96 8.64 15.45
CA HIS A 70 -0.49 8.53 15.47
C HIS A 70 -1.08 8.21 14.09
N ILE A 71 -0.71 8.99 13.07
CA ILE A 71 -1.19 8.82 11.70
C ILE A 71 -0.79 7.44 11.14
N ILE A 72 0.43 6.98 11.42
CA ILE A 72 0.90 5.65 10.98
C ILE A 72 0.08 4.54 11.61
N SER A 73 -0.11 4.58 12.93
CA SER A 73 -0.92 3.60 13.66
C SER A 73 -2.36 3.57 13.15
N MET A 74 -2.95 4.75 12.95
CA MET A 74 -4.32 4.86 12.43
C MET A 74 -4.44 4.40 10.98
N SER A 75 -3.43 4.65 10.14
CA SER A 75 -3.38 4.17 8.75
C SER A 75 -3.37 2.65 8.67
N LEU A 76 -2.54 1.98 9.49
CA LEU A 76 -2.49 0.52 9.57
C LEU A 76 -3.82 -0.06 10.06
N PHE A 77 -4.42 0.55 11.08
CA PHE A 77 -5.73 0.14 11.60
C PHE A 77 -6.83 0.27 10.54
N ALA A 78 -6.94 1.44 9.90
CA ALA A 78 -7.92 1.71 8.86
C ALA A 78 -7.74 0.79 7.64
N SER A 79 -6.50 0.52 7.22
CA SER A 79 -6.16 -0.44 6.17
C SER A 79 -6.64 -1.85 6.51
N GLY A 80 -6.45 -2.31 7.74
CA GLY A 80 -6.96 -3.60 8.22
C GLY A 80 -8.49 -3.67 8.17
N VAL A 81 -9.17 -2.66 8.72
CA VAL A 81 -10.64 -2.58 8.72
C VAL A 81 -11.19 -2.54 7.29
N ALA A 82 -10.63 -1.69 6.42
CA ALA A 82 -11.04 -1.57 5.03
C ALA A 82 -10.82 -2.87 4.24
N SER A 83 -9.71 -3.58 4.50
CA SER A 83 -9.45 -4.89 3.90
C SER A 83 -10.50 -5.92 4.31
N ILE A 84 -10.89 -5.96 5.59
CA ILE A 84 -11.95 -6.87 6.08
C ILE A 84 -13.29 -6.56 5.39
N ILE A 85 -13.65 -5.29 5.28
CA ILE A 85 -14.90 -4.86 4.62
C ILE A 85 -14.91 -5.30 3.14
N GLN A 86 -13.80 -5.09 2.43
CA GLN A 86 -13.68 -5.45 1.02
C GLN A 86 -13.69 -6.96 0.78
N ILE A 87 -12.99 -7.73 1.63
CA ILE A 87 -12.89 -9.18 1.51
C ILE A 87 -14.21 -9.87 1.88
N LYS A 88 -14.86 -9.44 2.97
CA LYS A 88 -16.05 -10.14 3.49
C LYS A 88 -17.34 -9.81 2.73
N ALA A 89 -17.36 -8.72 1.95
CA ALA A 89 -18.53 -8.21 1.23
C ALA A 89 -19.81 -8.12 2.09
N TRP A 90 -20.11 -6.93 2.60
CA TRP A 90 -21.31 -6.67 3.40
C TRP A 90 -22.42 -6.07 2.54
N GLY A 91 -23.28 -6.95 2.02
CA GLY A 91 -24.37 -6.56 1.12
C GLY A 91 -23.80 -5.97 -0.19
N PRO A 92 -24.15 -4.72 -0.56
CA PRO A 92 -23.62 -4.09 -1.78
C PRO A 92 -22.20 -3.51 -1.61
N VAL A 93 -21.59 -3.59 -0.43
CA VAL A 93 -20.28 -3.00 -0.12
C VAL A 93 -19.21 -4.09 -0.01
N GLY A 94 -18.16 -3.99 -0.80
CA GLY A 94 -17.05 -4.94 -0.82
C GLY A 94 -17.01 -5.79 -2.09
N SER A 95 -15.83 -6.31 -2.43
CA SER A 95 -15.61 -7.10 -3.65
C SER A 95 -15.86 -8.60 -3.47
N GLY A 96 -15.73 -9.12 -2.23
CA GLY A 96 -15.75 -10.56 -1.97
C GLY A 96 -14.47 -11.27 -2.43
N LEU A 97 -13.46 -10.52 -2.86
CA LEU A 97 -12.17 -11.04 -3.32
C LEU A 97 -11.07 -10.67 -2.31
N LEU A 98 -9.88 -11.26 -2.44
CA LEU A 98 -8.70 -10.86 -1.68
C LEU A 98 -8.22 -9.45 -2.11
N SER A 99 -8.99 -8.43 -1.74
CA SER A 99 -8.78 -7.02 -2.08
C SER A 99 -8.24 -6.26 -0.88
N ILE A 100 -6.94 -6.47 -0.61
CA ILE A 100 -6.22 -5.79 0.46
C ILE A 100 -6.20 -4.29 0.17
N GLN A 101 -6.60 -3.50 1.16
CA GLN A 101 -6.65 -2.04 1.08
C GLN A 101 -5.39 -1.42 1.70
N GLY A 102 -4.84 -0.41 1.05
CA GLY A 102 -3.69 0.35 1.55
C GLY A 102 -3.80 1.82 1.18
N THR A 103 -2.84 2.62 1.64
CA THR A 103 -2.79 4.04 1.29
C THR A 103 -2.38 4.26 -0.17
N SER A 104 -3.14 5.08 -0.89
CA SER A 104 -2.85 5.40 -2.29
C SER A 104 -1.77 6.47 -2.40
N PHE A 105 -0.74 6.19 -3.20
CA PHE A 105 0.33 7.14 -3.48
C PHE A 105 -0.12 8.32 -4.34
N ASN A 106 -1.26 8.22 -5.02
CA ASN A 106 -1.79 9.30 -5.87
C ASN A 106 -2.07 10.57 -5.06
N PHE A 107 -2.39 10.43 -3.78
CA PHE A 107 -2.72 11.55 -2.91
C PHE A 107 -1.51 12.19 -2.23
N VAL A 108 -0.31 11.60 -2.34
CA VAL A 108 0.89 12.13 -1.65
C VAL A 108 1.21 13.55 -2.13
N ALA A 109 1.34 13.76 -3.44
CA ALA A 109 1.68 15.08 -3.97
C ALA A 109 0.56 16.12 -3.72
N PRO A 110 -0.73 15.84 -4.02
CA PRO A 110 -1.83 16.74 -3.67
C PRO A 110 -1.92 17.12 -2.19
N LEU A 111 -1.76 16.14 -1.28
CA LEU A 111 -1.82 16.40 0.16
C LEU A 111 -0.65 17.27 0.65
N ILE A 112 0.56 17.03 0.14
CA ILE A 112 1.73 17.85 0.47
C ILE A 112 1.54 19.27 -0.06
N MET A 113 1.08 19.44 -1.30
CA MET A 113 0.82 20.76 -1.88
C MET A 113 -0.27 21.51 -1.11
N GLY A 114 -1.40 20.85 -0.85
CA GLY A 114 -2.52 21.44 -0.12
C GLY A 114 -2.16 21.80 1.32
N GLY A 115 -1.48 20.90 2.04
CA GLY A 115 -0.99 21.18 3.39
C GLY A 115 0.03 22.32 3.41
N THR A 116 0.95 22.37 2.45
CA THR A 116 1.94 23.46 2.36
C THR A 116 1.27 24.81 2.06
N ALA A 117 0.26 24.82 1.21
CA ALA A 117 -0.53 26.02 0.91
C ALA A 117 -1.25 26.55 2.16
N LEU A 118 -1.92 25.67 2.91
CA LEU A 118 -2.57 26.01 4.19
C LEU A 118 -1.57 26.51 5.23
N LYS A 119 -0.43 25.84 5.37
CA LYS A 119 0.65 26.23 6.28
C LYS A 119 1.22 27.61 5.94
N THR A 120 1.43 27.89 4.65
CA THR A 120 1.90 29.21 4.18
C THR A 120 0.83 30.29 4.38
N GLY A 121 -0.45 29.91 4.32
CA GLY A 121 -1.59 30.76 4.66
C GLY A 121 -1.76 31.04 6.15
N GLY A 122 -0.87 30.54 7.01
CA GLY A 122 -0.88 30.78 8.45
C GLY A 122 -1.71 29.79 9.27
N ALA A 123 -2.18 28.69 8.68
CA ALA A 123 -2.85 27.63 9.43
C ALA A 123 -1.85 26.91 10.37
N ASP A 124 -2.26 26.72 11.62
CA ASP A 124 -1.58 25.86 12.57
C ASP A 124 -1.77 24.38 12.21
N VAL A 125 -0.95 23.51 12.79
CA VAL A 125 -0.93 22.06 12.46
C VAL A 125 -2.32 21.40 12.65
N PRO A 126 -3.02 21.59 13.78
CA PRO A 126 -4.35 21.00 13.97
C PRO A 126 -5.36 21.46 12.92
N THR A 127 -5.43 22.76 12.61
CA THR A 127 -6.35 23.30 11.60
C THR A 127 -6.03 22.79 10.20
N MET A 128 -4.75 22.74 9.84
CA MET A 128 -4.30 22.16 8.57
C MET A 128 -4.70 20.68 8.46
N MET A 129 -4.45 19.89 9.50
CA MET A 129 -4.82 18.46 9.51
C MET A 129 -6.34 18.26 9.51
N ALA A 130 -7.09 19.07 10.26
CA ALA A 130 -8.55 19.05 10.22
C ALA A 130 -9.07 19.29 8.81
N ALA A 131 -8.50 20.26 8.09
CA ALA A 131 -8.86 20.58 6.71
C ALA A 131 -8.50 19.43 5.74
N LEU A 132 -7.30 18.85 5.84
CA LEU A 132 -6.91 17.72 4.97
C LEU A 132 -7.79 16.49 5.21
N PHE A 133 -7.94 16.05 6.47
CA PHE A 133 -8.72 14.85 6.79
C PHE A 133 -10.22 15.05 6.54
N GLY A 134 -10.77 16.22 6.88
CA GLY A 134 -12.19 16.51 6.63
C GLY A 134 -12.51 16.63 5.14
N THR A 135 -11.60 17.22 4.35
CA THR A 135 -11.75 17.26 2.88
C THR A 135 -11.61 15.87 2.27
N LEU A 136 -10.65 15.05 2.70
CA LEU A 136 -10.52 13.64 2.27
C LEU A 136 -11.76 12.82 2.61
N MET A 137 -12.35 13.05 3.78
CA MET A 137 -13.59 12.38 4.16
C MET A 137 -14.72 12.75 3.20
N LEU A 138 -14.88 14.03 2.88
CA LEU A 138 -15.87 14.51 1.90
C LEU A 138 -15.60 13.98 0.48
N ALA A 139 -14.34 13.97 0.04
CA ALA A 139 -13.91 13.43 -1.24
C ALA A 139 -14.23 11.93 -1.33
N SER A 140 -13.94 11.16 -0.28
CA SER A 140 -14.25 9.73 -0.23
C SER A 140 -15.75 9.44 -0.33
N CYS A 141 -16.60 10.24 0.32
CA CYS A 141 -18.05 10.14 0.16
C CYS A 141 -18.48 10.46 -1.28
N THR A 142 -17.85 11.45 -1.90
CA THR A 142 -18.10 11.83 -3.29
C THR A 142 -17.72 10.69 -4.24
N GLU A 143 -16.56 10.05 -4.05
CA GLU A 143 -16.13 8.87 -4.81
C GLU A 143 -17.09 7.68 -4.65
N MET A 144 -17.62 7.44 -3.44
CA MET A 144 -18.62 6.40 -3.22
C MET A 144 -19.89 6.66 -4.04
N VAL A 145 -20.34 7.90 -4.17
CA VAL A 145 -21.49 8.27 -5.02
C VAL A 145 -21.13 8.12 -6.50
N LEU A 146 -19.96 8.62 -6.92
CA LEU A 146 -19.46 8.50 -8.29
C LEU A 146 -19.32 7.04 -8.72
N SER A 147 -18.99 6.12 -7.79
CA SER A 147 -18.85 4.70 -8.07
C SER A 147 -20.09 4.10 -8.74
N ARG A 148 -21.28 4.64 -8.48
CA ARG A 148 -22.57 4.18 -9.03
C ARG A 148 -22.72 4.51 -10.52
N ILE A 149 -22.04 5.55 -11.00
CA ILE A 149 -22.09 6.02 -12.39
C ILE A 149 -20.83 5.72 -13.19
N LEU A 150 -19.81 5.09 -12.60
CA LEU A 150 -18.55 4.72 -13.28
C LEU A 150 -18.76 3.91 -14.57
N HIS A 151 -19.84 3.13 -14.64
CA HIS A 151 -20.17 2.34 -15.81
C HIS A 151 -20.35 3.20 -17.09
N LEU A 152 -20.74 4.47 -16.93
CA LEU A 152 -20.89 5.46 -18.01
C LEU A 152 -19.54 6.07 -18.42
N ALA A 153 -18.59 6.16 -17.48
CA ALA A 153 -17.23 6.67 -17.72
C ALA A 153 -16.32 5.67 -18.46
N ARG A 154 -16.75 4.41 -18.65
CA ARG A 154 -15.98 3.37 -19.36
C ARG A 154 -15.60 3.72 -20.81
N ARG A 155 -16.28 4.68 -21.43
CA ARG A 155 -15.91 5.21 -22.75
C ARG A 155 -14.63 6.04 -22.71
N ILE A 156 -14.36 6.69 -21.58
CA ILE A 156 -13.20 7.58 -21.36
C ILE A 156 -12.07 6.80 -20.68
N ILE A 157 -12.40 6.02 -19.65
CA ILE A 157 -11.44 5.19 -18.90
C ILE A 157 -11.21 3.89 -19.66
N THR A 158 -10.52 3.99 -20.78
CA THR A 158 -10.11 2.82 -21.57
C THR A 158 -8.96 2.08 -20.90
N PRO A 159 -8.71 0.80 -21.22
CA PRO A 159 -7.55 0.06 -20.71
C PRO A 159 -6.21 0.76 -20.96
N LEU A 160 -6.09 1.49 -22.07
CA LEU A 160 -4.90 2.30 -22.38
C LEU A 160 -4.74 3.43 -21.36
N VAL A 161 -5.80 4.21 -21.10
CA VAL A 161 -5.76 5.32 -20.14
C VAL A 161 -5.42 4.80 -18.74
N SER A 162 -6.11 3.75 -18.29
CA SER A 162 -5.84 3.14 -16.98
C SER A 162 -4.41 2.59 -16.90
N GLY A 163 -3.92 1.93 -17.94
CA GLY A 163 -2.57 1.37 -17.99
C GLY A 163 -1.48 2.44 -17.92
N VAL A 164 -1.65 3.55 -18.66
CA VAL A 164 -0.72 4.69 -18.63
C VAL A 164 -0.70 5.35 -17.25
N VAL A 165 -1.86 5.55 -16.63
CA VAL A 165 -1.92 6.11 -15.26
C VAL A 165 -1.22 5.19 -14.26
N VAL A 166 -1.50 3.89 -14.28
CA VAL A 166 -0.81 2.92 -13.41
C VAL A 166 0.71 2.90 -13.65
N MET A 167 1.14 3.00 -14.91
CA MET A 167 2.56 3.11 -15.25
C MET A 167 3.20 4.38 -14.66
N ILE A 168 2.54 5.54 -14.79
CA ILE A 168 3.03 6.81 -14.22
C ILE A 168 3.16 6.70 -12.70
N ILE A 169 2.17 6.09 -12.03
CA ILE A 169 2.22 5.84 -10.59
C ILE A 169 3.43 4.96 -10.25
N GLY A 170 3.60 3.83 -10.94
CA GLY A 170 4.74 2.94 -10.74
C GLY A 170 6.09 3.62 -10.97
N LEU A 171 6.22 4.44 -12.03
CA LEU A 171 7.43 5.21 -12.31
C LEU A 171 7.72 6.25 -11.23
N SER A 172 6.68 6.93 -10.70
CA SER A 172 6.85 7.90 -9.61
C SER A 172 7.34 7.23 -8.30
N LEU A 173 6.97 5.97 -8.07
CA LEU A 173 7.42 5.17 -6.92
C LEU A 173 8.90 4.77 -7.01
N ILE A 174 9.46 4.67 -8.22
CA ILE A 174 10.89 4.35 -8.40
C ILE A 174 11.76 5.37 -7.68
N GLN A 175 11.40 6.65 -7.74
CA GLN A 175 12.15 7.70 -7.05
C GLN A 175 12.19 7.46 -5.54
N VAL A 176 11.05 7.13 -4.93
CA VAL A 176 10.96 6.81 -3.50
C VAL A 176 11.83 5.60 -3.16
N GLY A 177 11.78 4.55 -3.99
CA GLY A 177 12.63 3.36 -3.82
C GLY A 177 14.13 3.68 -3.91
N LEU A 178 14.55 4.49 -4.89
CA LEU A 178 15.94 4.93 -5.02
C LEU A 178 16.40 5.78 -3.84
N THR A 179 15.54 6.68 -3.34
CA THR A 179 15.81 7.45 -2.14
C THR A 179 16.01 6.53 -0.93
N SER A 180 15.17 5.51 -0.76
CA SER A 180 15.34 4.50 0.30
C SER A 180 16.64 3.72 0.17
N ILE A 181 17.03 3.29 -1.04
CA ILE A 181 18.31 2.60 -1.30
C ILE A 181 19.51 3.47 -0.92
N GLY A 182 19.42 4.79 -1.17
CA GLY A 182 20.45 5.74 -0.78
C GLY A 182 20.56 6.01 0.73
N GLY A 183 19.65 5.49 1.54
CA GLY A 183 19.60 5.71 3.00
C GLY A 183 18.43 6.58 3.47
N GLY A 184 17.49 6.92 2.59
CA GLY A 184 16.31 7.71 2.91
C GLY A 184 16.58 9.22 2.98
N TYR A 185 15.54 9.98 3.36
CA TYR A 185 15.61 11.45 3.46
C TYR A 185 16.59 11.93 4.54
N ALA A 186 16.78 11.19 5.62
CA ALA A 186 17.77 11.50 6.66
C ALA A 186 19.21 11.46 6.13
N ALA A 187 19.55 10.47 5.30
CA ALA A 187 20.88 10.44 4.67
C ALA A 187 21.10 11.61 3.70
N MET A 188 20.02 12.12 3.10
CA MET A 188 20.07 13.30 2.22
C MET A 188 20.30 14.59 3.01
N SER A 189 19.68 14.76 4.19
CA SER A 189 19.98 15.90 5.08
C SER A 189 21.39 15.86 5.63
N ASP A 190 21.89 14.67 5.92
CA ASP A 190 23.20 14.47 6.57
C ASP A 190 24.35 14.40 5.55
N ASN A 191 24.08 14.63 4.26
CA ASN A 191 25.04 14.49 3.15
C ASN A 191 25.72 13.11 3.07
N THR A 192 25.06 12.06 3.57
CA THR A 192 25.53 10.66 3.52
C THR A 192 24.73 9.80 2.55
N PHE A 193 23.96 10.44 1.66
CA PHE A 193 23.16 9.76 0.65
C PHE A 193 24.04 8.91 -0.28
N GLY A 194 23.65 7.65 -0.47
CA GLY A 194 24.42 6.71 -1.27
C GLY A 194 25.71 6.20 -0.60
N ALA A 195 25.84 6.36 0.72
CA ALA A 195 26.96 5.77 1.45
C ALA A 195 27.08 4.25 1.16
N PRO A 196 28.30 3.70 1.04
CA PRO A 196 28.50 2.29 0.69
C PRO A 196 27.77 1.31 1.60
N LYS A 197 27.61 1.63 2.88
CA LYS A 197 26.83 0.83 3.85
C LYS A 197 25.35 0.69 3.47
N ASN A 198 24.71 1.78 3.02
CA ASN A 198 23.30 1.79 2.64
C ASN A 198 23.09 1.02 1.33
N LEU A 199 23.98 1.23 0.37
CA LEU A 199 23.95 0.53 -0.92
C LEU A 199 24.23 -0.97 -0.76
N LEU A 200 25.17 -1.36 0.12
CA LEU A 200 25.45 -2.76 0.42
C LEU A 200 24.22 -3.42 1.04
N LEU A 201 23.62 -2.79 2.05
CA LEU A 201 22.42 -3.30 2.72
C LEU A 201 21.27 -3.51 1.71
N ALA A 202 20.96 -2.49 0.92
CA ALA A 202 19.92 -2.57 -0.12
C ALA A 202 20.25 -3.63 -1.19
N GLY A 203 21.51 -3.71 -1.62
CA GLY A 203 21.97 -4.67 -2.60
C GLY A 203 21.84 -6.12 -2.12
N VAL A 204 22.17 -6.39 -0.85
CA VAL A 204 22.00 -7.71 -0.23
C VAL A 204 20.52 -8.10 -0.17
N VAL A 205 19.65 -7.20 0.30
CA VAL A 205 18.20 -7.45 0.35
C VAL A 205 17.65 -7.75 -1.05
N LEU A 206 18.00 -6.94 -2.04
CA LEU A 206 17.58 -7.12 -3.42
C LEU A 206 18.09 -8.44 -4.02
N ALA A 207 19.37 -8.76 -3.79
CA ALA A 207 19.96 -10.01 -4.27
C ALA A 207 19.26 -11.25 -3.69
N ILE A 208 18.92 -11.22 -2.40
CA ILE A 208 18.17 -12.30 -1.75
C ILE A 208 16.78 -12.44 -2.38
N ILE A 209 16.05 -11.34 -2.59
CA ILE A 209 14.73 -11.36 -3.22
C ILE A 209 14.81 -11.98 -4.62
N ILE A 210 15.77 -11.56 -5.45
CA ILE A 210 15.94 -12.05 -6.82
C ILE A 210 16.32 -13.55 -6.81
N LEU A 211 17.27 -13.95 -5.97
CA LEU A 211 17.74 -15.33 -5.91
C LEU A 211 16.65 -16.30 -5.45
N LEU A 212 15.85 -15.89 -4.46
CA LEU A 212 14.74 -16.69 -3.95
C LEU A 212 13.55 -16.72 -4.91
N ASN A 213 13.25 -15.62 -5.62
CA ASN A 213 12.21 -15.62 -6.64
C ASN A 213 12.54 -16.48 -7.86
N ARG A 214 13.82 -16.72 -8.14
CA ARG A 214 14.28 -17.62 -9.21
C ARG A 214 14.16 -19.11 -8.86
N GLN A 215 13.92 -19.47 -7.60
CA GLN A 215 13.82 -20.87 -7.18
C GLN A 215 12.57 -21.55 -7.73
N ARG A 216 12.70 -22.84 -8.07
CA ARG A 216 11.55 -23.65 -8.53
C ARG A 216 10.53 -23.92 -7.43
N ASN A 217 10.95 -23.89 -6.15
CA ASN A 217 10.06 -24.15 -5.03
C ASN A 217 9.11 -22.95 -4.79
N PRO A 218 7.79 -23.10 -4.95
CA PRO A 218 6.83 -22.02 -4.77
C PRO A 218 6.84 -21.43 -3.35
N TYR A 219 7.09 -22.25 -2.32
CA TYR A 219 7.15 -21.78 -0.94
C TYR A 219 8.32 -20.81 -0.70
N LEU A 220 9.47 -21.05 -1.34
CA LEU A 220 10.63 -20.14 -1.26
C LEU A 220 10.38 -18.81 -1.98
N ARG A 221 9.65 -18.84 -3.10
CA ARG A 221 9.27 -17.62 -3.83
C ARG A 221 8.36 -16.74 -2.98
N VAL A 222 7.34 -17.35 -2.39
CA VAL A 222 6.40 -16.68 -1.49
C VAL A 222 7.09 -16.17 -0.21
N ALA A 223 8.07 -16.91 0.33
CA ALA A 223 8.86 -16.51 1.49
C ALA A 223 10.00 -15.51 1.23
N SER A 224 10.27 -15.18 -0.03
CA SER A 224 11.42 -14.37 -0.43
C SER A 224 11.49 -13.03 0.29
N LEU A 225 10.35 -12.33 0.41
CA LEU A 225 10.30 -11.02 1.05
C LEU A 225 10.64 -11.09 2.55
N VAL A 226 10.04 -12.04 3.28
CA VAL A 226 10.24 -12.20 4.72
C VAL A 226 11.69 -12.54 5.03
N ILE A 227 12.27 -13.47 4.25
CA ILE A 227 13.67 -13.87 4.40
C ILE A 227 14.60 -12.68 4.11
N ALA A 228 14.31 -11.91 3.05
CA ALA A 228 15.11 -10.75 2.69
C ALA A 228 15.06 -9.65 3.76
N MET A 229 13.88 -9.36 4.33
CA MET A 229 13.77 -8.38 5.42
C MET A 229 14.47 -8.85 6.69
N ALA A 230 14.34 -10.13 7.06
CA ALA A 230 15.04 -10.68 8.22
C ALA A 230 16.57 -10.61 8.04
N ALA A 231 17.08 -11.00 6.88
CA ALA A 231 18.49 -10.92 6.55
C ALA A 231 19.00 -9.48 6.52
N GLY A 232 18.22 -8.55 5.93
CA GLY A 232 18.53 -7.13 5.92
C GLY A 232 18.59 -6.53 7.32
N TYR A 233 17.62 -6.85 8.17
CA TYR A 233 17.60 -6.40 9.57
C TYR A 233 18.81 -6.91 10.36
N LEU A 234 19.16 -8.19 10.22
CA LEU A 234 20.36 -8.76 10.85
C LEU A 234 21.64 -8.09 10.37
N LEU A 235 21.75 -7.82 9.06
CA LEU A 235 22.90 -7.11 8.51
C LEU A 235 22.99 -5.68 9.03
N ALA A 236 21.87 -4.96 9.10
CA ALA A 236 21.80 -3.61 9.68
C ALA A 236 22.21 -3.61 11.16
N TRP A 237 21.85 -4.66 11.91
CA TRP A 237 22.28 -4.84 13.30
C TRP A 237 23.81 -5.03 13.40
N PHE A 238 24.40 -5.90 12.59
CA PHE A 238 25.86 -6.09 12.56
C PHE A 238 26.62 -4.85 12.11
N MET A 239 26.02 -4.03 11.24
CA MET A 239 26.59 -2.75 10.80
C MET A 239 26.38 -1.60 11.80
N GLY A 240 25.69 -1.82 12.93
CA GLY A 240 25.41 -0.78 13.91
C GLY A 240 24.49 0.34 13.38
N MET A 241 23.62 0.04 12.42
CA MET A 241 22.71 1.00 11.80
C MET A 241 21.35 1.12 12.52
N LEU A 242 21.11 0.28 13.53
CA LEU A 242 19.89 0.36 14.31
C LEU A 242 19.94 1.57 15.25
N PRO A 243 18.83 2.32 15.39
CA PRO A 243 18.77 3.41 16.35
C PRO A 243 19.03 2.87 17.77
N GLU A 244 19.81 3.61 18.56
CA GLU A 244 19.95 3.31 19.98
C GLU A 244 18.57 3.41 20.64
N ASN A 245 18.22 2.44 21.49
CA ASN A 245 16.94 2.38 22.21
C ASN A 245 16.86 3.51 23.26
N ASN A 246 16.71 4.75 22.79
CA ASN A 246 16.45 5.93 23.61
C ASN A 246 14.95 6.23 23.70
N ALA A 247 14.10 5.24 23.38
CA ALA A 247 12.67 5.36 23.56
C ALA A 247 12.35 5.44 25.06
N PRO A 248 11.57 6.44 25.52
CA PRO A 248 11.13 6.49 26.90
C PRO A 248 10.33 5.22 27.24
N VAL A 249 10.63 4.63 28.40
CA VAL A 249 10.09 3.34 28.91
C VAL A 249 8.55 3.36 29.04
N SER A 250 7.92 4.53 29.01
CA SER A 250 6.48 4.74 29.05
C SER A 250 5.89 4.88 27.64
N GLN A 251 5.96 3.81 26.84
CA GLN A 251 5.09 3.70 25.67
C GLN A 251 3.84 2.92 26.08
N ASP A 252 2.67 3.50 25.86
CA ASP A 252 1.41 2.78 26.04
C ASP A 252 1.41 1.57 25.10
N ILE A 253 1.31 0.37 25.68
CA ILE A 253 1.34 -0.91 24.95
C ILE A 253 0.20 -0.99 23.92
N LEU A 254 -0.87 -0.24 24.15
CA LEU A 254 -2.05 -0.22 23.31
C LEU A 254 -2.45 1.21 22.96
N MET A 255 -2.44 1.51 21.66
CA MET A 255 -2.91 2.79 21.14
C MET A 255 -4.35 2.64 20.66
N VAL A 256 -5.30 3.23 21.41
CA VAL A 256 -6.71 3.20 21.05
C VAL A 256 -6.95 4.20 19.90
N PRO A 257 -7.67 3.81 18.83
CA PRO A 257 -8.00 4.74 17.76
C PRO A 257 -8.92 5.85 18.26
N THR A 258 -8.48 7.10 18.13
CA THR A 258 -9.28 8.29 18.45
C THR A 258 -9.85 8.89 17.17
N PRO A 259 -11.13 8.62 16.84
CA PRO A 259 -11.74 9.19 15.66
C PRO A 259 -11.74 10.72 15.75
N LEU A 260 -11.54 11.38 14.61
CA LEU A 260 -11.53 12.85 14.51
C LEU A 260 -10.49 13.53 15.43
N TYR A 261 -9.32 12.94 15.60
CA TYR A 261 -8.24 13.47 16.45
C TYR A 261 -7.91 14.95 16.18
N TYR A 262 -7.85 15.37 14.91
CA TYR A 262 -7.60 16.76 14.52
C TYR A 262 -8.87 17.61 14.39
N GLY A 263 -10.07 17.03 14.52
CA GLY A 263 -11.35 17.67 14.21
C GLY A 263 -11.73 17.58 12.74
N LEU A 264 -12.69 18.42 12.32
CA LEU A 264 -13.22 18.47 10.96
C LEU A 264 -13.10 19.89 10.39
N GLY A 265 -12.39 20.00 9.28
CA GLY A 265 -12.34 21.20 8.43
C GLY A 265 -12.53 20.80 6.97
N ILE A 266 -13.13 21.68 6.16
CA ILE A 266 -13.32 21.44 4.73
C ILE A 266 -12.67 22.60 3.99
N ASP A 267 -11.76 22.27 3.08
CA ASP A 267 -11.20 23.22 2.11
C ASP A 267 -11.67 22.83 0.70
N TRP A 268 -12.51 23.68 0.12
CA TRP A 268 -13.08 23.47 -1.21
C TRP A 268 -12.05 23.48 -2.32
N ASN A 269 -10.91 24.18 -2.14
CA ASN A 269 -9.84 24.19 -3.13
C ASN A 269 -9.11 22.85 -3.20
N LEU A 270 -9.17 22.08 -2.11
CA LEU A 270 -8.55 20.77 -2.03
C LEU A 270 -9.48 19.62 -2.43
N LEU A 271 -10.79 19.86 -2.59
CA LEU A 271 -11.76 18.79 -2.89
C LEU A 271 -11.61 18.16 -4.28
N LEU A 272 -11.16 18.92 -5.27
CA LEU A 272 -10.92 18.40 -6.63
C LEU A 272 -9.59 17.63 -6.77
N PRO A 273 -8.47 18.10 -6.19
CA PRO A 273 -7.21 17.37 -6.27
C PRO A 273 -7.09 16.21 -5.26
N LEU A 274 -7.96 16.14 -4.24
CA LEU A 274 -8.06 15.04 -3.26
C LEU A 274 -9.26 14.14 -3.54
#